data_AF-A0A9P1CSY1-F1
#
_entry.id   AF-A0A9P1CSY1-F1
#
_cell.length_a   1.000
_cell.length_b   1.000
_cell.length_c   1.000
_cell.angle_alpha   90.00
_cell.angle_beta   90.00
_cell.angle_gamma   90.00
#
_symmetry.space_group_name_H-M   'P 1'
#
loop_
_entity.id
_entity.type
_entity.pdbx_description
1 polymer ?
#
loop_
_entity_poly.entity_id
_entity_poly.type
_entity_poly.pdbx_seq_one_letter_code
_entity_poly.pdbx_strand_id
1 'polypeptide(L)'
;MSLTVLTAGSLLQLRDLLVASALAAVALGALPGLLCVQAEKVLEVADDGSRDEAIELMAKGFEKEAKCFLVRLRQEKGRLKAAAKAVQALALQEDFPDADFLWKQEALEAAICKGRKEALVGLSCQEPRLHSRCVHGLVECNEVELAVDLAMAWNIAISMDLTQRLQDAIAKREAESLCLPATVSVIFLDQEAQVERLSSLLSADAIGFDLECNMSTSKPTLFQLGSVHEIFLVDLLAVGELPALAAALQEVWRSKMPKVGFGGAEDIGKLAGTFPALGLGSHSLVDLKDLEATLRAHQLNIGKKKAVQGISLSSIAEKYLGKPLDKSFQVGDWSRRPISKVRAHYAALDAWVPVKATLPCPKDPKVQSLFCPFIFSSVKISPTVFLSEIPSDSRR
;
A
#
# COMPACT_ATOMS: atom_id res chain seq x y z
N MET A 1 -50.78 -12.08 28.30
CA MET A 1 -49.83 -12.73 29.23
C MET A 1 -49.11 -11.62 29.99
N SER A 2 -49.19 -11.63 31.31
CA SER A 2 -48.80 -10.52 32.19
C SER A 2 -47.32 -10.13 32.06
N LEU A 3 -47.06 -8.84 31.90
CA LEU A 3 -45.78 -8.22 32.21
C LEU A 3 -45.56 -8.32 33.73
N THR A 4 -44.71 -9.24 34.15
CA THR A 4 -44.25 -9.30 35.54
C THR A 4 -43.25 -8.18 35.76
N VAL A 5 -43.63 -7.18 36.56
CA VAL A 5 -42.73 -6.14 37.05
C VAL A 5 -41.63 -6.81 37.88
N LEU A 6 -40.40 -6.76 37.40
CA LEU A 6 -39.24 -7.21 38.17
C LEU A 6 -39.09 -6.31 39.39
N THR A 7 -39.06 -6.91 40.57
CA THR A 7 -38.91 -6.19 41.84
C THR A 7 -37.48 -5.63 41.97
N ALA A 8 -37.30 -4.59 42.80
CA ALA A 8 -35.99 -3.98 43.06
C ALA A 8 -34.92 -4.99 43.54
N GLY A 9 -35.33 -6.09 44.19
CA GLY A 9 -34.43 -7.19 44.59
C GLY A 9 -33.93 -8.04 43.42
N SER A 10 -34.76 -8.23 42.39
CA SER A 10 -34.38 -8.95 41.16
C SER A 10 -33.42 -8.14 40.29
N LEU A 11 -33.51 -6.80 40.33
CA LEU A 11 -32.59 -5.88 39.67
C LEU A 11 -31.20 -5.86 40.34
N LEU A 12 -31.13 -6.00 41.66
CA LEU A 12 -29.87 -6.15 42.41
C LEU A 12 -29.18 -7.48 42.08
N GLN A 13 -29.92 -8.57 41.93
CA GLN A 13 -29.37 -9.86 41.49
C GLN A 13 -28.89 -9.83 40.03
N LEU A 14 -29.58 -9.11 39.15
CA LEU A 14 -29.13 -8.85 37.78
C LEU A 14 -27.87 -7.98 37.76
N ARG A 15 -27.76 -6.98 38.64
CA ARG A 15 -26.54 -6.17 38.84
C ARG A 15 -25.38 -7.06 39.26
N ASP A 16 -25.57 -7.95 40.22
CA ASP A 16 -24.50 -8.84 40.69
C ASP A 16 -24.14 -9.94 39.66
N LEU A 17 -25.09 -10.35 38.80
CA LEU A 17 -24.82 -11.20 37.62
C LEU A 17 -24.11 -10.44 36.47
N LEU A 18 -24.43 -9.16 36.27
CA LEU A 18 -23.79 -8.29 35.27
C LEU A 18 -22.37 -7.91 35.69
N VAL A 19 -22.12 -7.78 37.00
CA VAL A 19 -20.77 -7.67 37.58
C VAL A 19 -19.96 -8.94 37.34
N ALA A 20 -20.60 -10.10 37.12
CA ALA A 20 -19.92 -11.39 37.03
C ALA A 20 -19.45 -11.80 35.62
N SER A 21 -19.99 -11.25 34.52
CA SER A 21 -19.35 -11.41 33.20
C SER A 21 -20.01 -10.62 32.07
N ALA A 22 -19.19 -10.11 31.15
CA ALA A 22 -19.60 -9.65 29.83
C ALA A 22 -20.44 -10.68 29.02
N LEU A 23 -20.49 -11.96 29.45
CA LEU A 23 -21.38 -12.98 28.87
C LEU A 23 -22.86 -12.72 29.18
N ALA A 24 -23.19 -12.18 30.36
CA ALA A 24 -24.58 -11.87 30.73
C ALA A 24 -25.15 -10.73 29.87
N ALA A 25 -24.30 -9.75 29.53
CA ALA A 25 -24.69 -8.62 28.68
C ALA A 25 -24.91 -9.05 27.21
N VAL A 26 -24.11 -9.99 26.69
CA VAL A 26 -24.31 -10.61 25.35
C VAL A 26 -25.60 -11.46 25.32
N ALA A 27 -25.88 -12.21 26.39
CA ALA A 27 -27.10 -13.02 26.49
C ALA A 27 -28.39 -12.17 26.55
N LEU A 28 -28.33 -10.97 27.12
CA LEU A 28 -29.47 -10.04 27.17
C LEU A 28 -29.74 -9.32 25.83
N GLY A 29 -28.74 -9.21 24.94
CA GLY A 29 -28.92 -8.69 23.58
C GLY A 29 -29.91 -9.52 22.73
N ALA A 30 -30.21 -10.76 23.13
CA ALA A 30 -31.22 -11.62 22.52
C ALA A 30 -32.65 -11.37 23.04
N LEU A 31 -32.85 -10.47 24.01
CA LEU A 31 -34.14 -10.17 24.63
C LEU A 31 -34.41 -8.64 24.68
N PRO A 32 -34.81 -8.02 23.56
CA PRO A 32 -34.98 -6.56 23.46
C PRO A 32 -35.96 -5.96 24.49
N GLY A 33 -36.95 -6.76 24.92
CA GLY A 33 -37.99 -6.30 25.84
C GLY A 33 -37.56 -6.16 27.31
N LEU A 34 -36.41 -6.74 27.73
CA LEU A 34 -35.95 -6.71 29.12
C LEU A 34 -34.96 -5.56 29.41
N LEU A 35 -34.28 -5.04 28.39
CA LEU A 35 -33.20 -4.06 28.52
C LEU A 35 -33.63 -2.59 28.34
N CYS A 36 -34.89 -2.33 28.01
CA CYS A 36 -35.40 -0.97 27.80
C CYS A 36 -35.37 -0.11 29.08
N VAL A 37 -35.35 -0.73 30.26
CA VAL A 37 -35.32 -0.03 31.54
C VAL A 37 -33.87 -0.03 32.03
N GLN A 38 -33.13 1.08 31.86
CA GLN A 38 -31.73 1.31 32.30
C GLN A 38 -30.61 0.94 31.30
N ALA A 39 -30.85 1.08 29.99
CA ALA A 39 -29.85 0.81 28.96
C ALA A 39 -28.51 1.56 29.17
N GLU A 40 -28.54 2.83 29.60
CA GLU A 40 -27.32 3.60 29.86
C GLU A 40 -26.47 2.99 30.98
N LYS A 41 -27.13 2.54 32.05
CA LYS A 41 -26.44 1.96 33.22
C LYS A 41 -25.80 0.61 32.89
N VAL A 42 -26.43 -0.16 32.01
CA VAL A 42 -25.85 -1.40 31.46
C VAL A 42 -24.62 -1.08 30.63
N LEU A 43 -24.70 -0.07 29.74
CA LEU A 43 -23.56 0.35 28.91
C LEU A 43 -22.40 0.89 29.75
N GLU A 44 -22.68 1.66 30.80
CA GLU A 44 -21.67 2.23 31.71
C GLU A 44 -20.83 1.13 32.38
N VAL A 45 -21.48 0.04 32.82
CA VAL A 45 -20.84 -1.10 33.48
C VAL A 45 -20.18 -2.05 32.46
N ALA A 46 -20.81 -2.29 31.32
CA ALA A 46 -20.35 -3.28 30.35
C ALA A 46 -19.23 -2.76 29.42
N ASP A 47 -19.19 -1.47 29.12
CA ASP A 47 -18.14 -0.88 28.26
C ASP A 47 -16.85 -0.60 29.04
N ASP A 48 -16.17 -1.70 29.40
CA ASP A 48 -14.82 -1.73 30.00
C ASP A 48 -13.70 -1.52 28.97
N GLY A 49 -14.06 -1.51 27.69
CA GLY A 49 -13.18 -1.33 26.55
C GLY A 49 -12.39 -2.53 26.07
N SER A 50 -12.67 -3.72 26.61
CA SER A 50 -12.09 -4.97 26.13
C SER A 50 -12.85 -5.59 24.97
N ARG A 51 -14.12 -5.19 24.74
CA ARG A 51 -15.07 -5.86 23.82
C ARG A 51 -15.93 -4.90 23.00
N ASP A 52 -15.31 -3.94 22.32
CA ASP A 52 -16.03 -2.87 21.59
C ASP A 52 -17.12 -3.38 20.65
N GLU A 53 -16.79 -4.38 19.82
CA GLU A 53 -17.73 -4.94 18.82
C GLU A 53 -18.94 -5.62 19.48
N ALA A 54 -18.74 -6.28 20.62
CA ALA A 54 -19.85 -6.94 21.34
C ALA A 54 -20.78 -5.91 21.99
N ILE A 55 -20.23 -4.82 22.52
CA ILE A 55 -21.01 -3.71 23.07
C ILE A 55 -21.78 -2.98 21.96
N GLU A 56 -21.16 -2.77 20.80
CA GLU A 56 -21.82 -2.19 19.62
C GLU A 56 -22.98 -3.07 19.13
N LEU A 57 -22.78 -4.39 19.09
CA LEU A 57 -23.83 -5.34 18.71
C LEU A 57 -25.01 -5.30 19.68
N MET A 58 -24.76 -5.23 20.99
CA MET A 58 -25.80 -5.08 22.00
C MET A 58 -26.55 -3.75 21.86
N ALA A 59 -25.82 -2.65 21.69
CA ALA A 59 -26.37 -1.31 21.58
C ALA A 59 -27.27 -1.13 20.35
N LYS A 60 -27.14 -1.95 19.29
CA LYS A 60 -28.06 -1.92 18.13
C LYS A 60 -29.52 -2.10 18.54
N GLY A 61 -29.79 -2.90 19.58
CA GLY A 61 -31.13 -3.17 20.11
C GLY A 61 -31.68 -2.07 21.04
N PHE A 62 -30.89 -1.04 21.38
CA PHE A 62 -31.32 0.04 22.25
C PHE A 62 -31.97 1.19 21.50
N GLU A 63 -32.65 2.05 22.26
CA GLU A 63 -33.18 3.32 21.76
C GLU A 63 -32.05 4.31 21.44
N LYS A 64 -32.38 5.35 20.65
CA LYS A 64 -31.39 6.32 20.17
C LYS A 64 -30.63 6.99 21.31
N GLU A 65 -31.31 7.35 22.40
CA GLU A 65 -30.69 8.04 23.55
C GLU A 65 -29.58 7.19 24.18
N ALA A 66 -29.82 5.90 24.40
CA ALA A 66 -28.81 4.98 24.94
C ALA A 66 -27.65 4.74 23.96
N LYS A 67 -27.91 4.71 22.64
CA LYS A 67 -26.84 4.64 21.63
C LYS A 67 -25.97 5.90 21.67
N CYS A 68 -26.57 7.08 21.78
CA CYS A 68 -25.86 8.34 21.95
C CYS A 68 -25.07 8.38 23.26
N PHE A 69 -25.63 7.85 24.35
CA PHE A 69 -24.94 7.72 25.63
C PHE A 69 -23.65 6.90 25.50
N LEU A 70 -23.65 5.76 24.80
CA LEU A 70 -22.43 4.97 24.57
C LEU A 70 -21.33 5.79 23.89
N VAL A 71 -21.68 6.58 22.87
CA VAL A 71 -20.71 7.42 22.16
C VAL A 71 -20.13 8.48 23.10
N ARG A 72 -20.99 9.18 23.86
CA ARG A 72 -20.56 10.19 24.86
C ARG A 72 -19.66 9.57 25.93
N LEU A 73 -20.06 8.42 26.49
CA LEU A 73 -19.28 7.69 27.48
C LEU A 73 -17.87 7.35 26.97
N ARG A 74 -17.75 6.88 25.72
CA ARG A 74 -16.45 6.60 25.09
C ARG A 74 -15.64 7.88 24.86
N GLN A 75 -16.27 8.98 24.45
CA GLN A 75 -15.61 10.27 24.29
C GLN A 75 -15.08 10.81 25.63
N GLU A 76 -15.89 10.77 26.69
CA GLU A 76 -15.50 11.18 28.06
C GLU A 76 -14.35 10.34 28.61
N LYS A 77 -14.30 9.05 28.27
CA LYS A 77 -13.19 8.15 28.61
C LYS A 77 -11.95 8.33 27.70
N GLY A 78 -11.94 9.28 26.76
CA GLY A 78 -10.84 9.49 25.80
C GLY A 78 -10.71 8.38 24.76
N ARG A 79 -11.72 7.51 24.60
CA ARG A 79 -11.70 6.37 23.68
C ARG A 79 -12.23 6.76 22.31
N LEU A 80 -11.65 7.79 21.71
CA LEU A 80 -12.19 8.43 20.49
C LEU A 80 -12.33 7.47 19.31
N LYS A 81 -11.37 6.54 19.12
CA LYS A 81 -11.47 5.51 18.07
C LYS A 81 -12.70 4.62 18.24
N ALA A 82 -12.97 4.20 19.48
CA ALA A 82 -14.12 3.36 19.79
C ALA A 82 -15.43 4.16 19.68
N ALA A 83 -15.40 5.45 20.00
CA ALA A 83 -16.54 6.35 19.79
C ALA A 83 -16.86 6.51 18.30
N ALA A 84 -15.86 6.79 17.45
CA ALA A 84 -16.03 6.91 16.00
C ALA A 84 -16.55 5.61 15.37
N LYS A 85 -16.03 4.45 15.78
CA LYS A 85 -16.55 3.14 15.36
C LYS A 85 -18.01 2.94 15.78
N ALA A 86 -18.37 3.27 17.03
CA ALA A 86 -19.76 3.18 17.48
C ALA A 86 -20.70 4.06 16.67
N VAL A 87 -20.28 5.29 16.33
CA VAL A 87 -21.06 6.19 15.47
C VAL A 87 -21.35 5.54 14.11
N GLN A 88 -20.35 4.90 13.49
CA GLN A 88 -20.54 4.18 12.23
C GLN A 88 -21.44 2.95 12.41
N ALA A 89 -21.18 2.12 13.42
CA ALA A 89 -21.88 0.85 13.65
C ALA A 89 -23.36 1.03 14.05
N LEU A 90 -23.70 2.17 14.66
CA LEU A 90 -25.03 2.51 15.17
C LEU A 90 -25.76 3.55 14.33
N ALA A 91 -25.16 3.99 13.20
CA ALA A 91 -25.70 4.98 12.29
C ALA A 91 -26.07 6.33 12.97
N LEU A 92 -25.13 6.89 13.74
CA LEU A 92 -25.29 8.15 14.51
C LEU A 92 -24.49 9.33 13.92
N GLN A 93 -24.23 9.33 12.62
CA GLN A 93 -23.38 10.35 11.98
C GLN A 93 -23.99 11.76 12.09
N GLU A 94 -25.32 11.88 12.09
CA GLU A 94 -26.00 13.17 12.26
C GLU A 94 -25.85 13.72 13.70
N ASP A 95 -25.84 12.84 14.70
CA ASP A 95 -25.73 13.22 16.11
C ASP A 95 -24.28 13.53 16.52
N PHE A 96 -23.31 12.90 15.84
CA PHE A 96 -21.88 13.04 16.13
C PHE A 96 -21.07 13.24 14.84
N PRO A 97 -21.28 14.35 14.11
CA PRO A 97 -20.66 14.58 12.80
C PRO A 97 -19.12 14.65 12.87
N ASP A 98 -18.56 15.00 14.04
CA ASP A 98 -17.12 15.18 14.23
C ASP A 98 -16.41 14.01 14.91
N ALA A 99 -17.11 12.92 15.27
CA ALA A 99 -16.49 11.83 16.02
C ALA A 99 -15.29 11.19 15.29
N ASP A 100 -15.40 10.98 13.98
CA ASP A 100 -14.30 10.46 13.15
C ASP A 100 -13.14 11.46 13.06
N PHE A 101 -13.43 12.75 12.88
CA PHE A 101 -12.43 13.80 12.84
C PHE A 101 -11.64 13.93 14.14
N LEU A 102 -12.32 13.95 15.29
CA LEU A 102 -11.68 14.06 16.60
C LEU A 102 -10.73 12.89 16.85
N TRP A 103 -11.14 11.67 16.52
CA TRP A 103 -10.26 10.50 16.59
C TRP A 103 -9.05 10.63 15.66
N LYS A 104 -9.29 10.98 14.38
CA LYS A 104 -8.20 11.12 13.40
C LYS A 104 -7.23 12.23 13.79
N GLN A 105 -7.71 13.32 14.36
CA GLN A 105 -6.88 14.43 14.86
C GLN A 105 -5.94 13.96 15.98
N GLU A 106 -6.44 13.25 16.99
CA GLU A 106 -5.59 12.71 18.06
C GLU A 106 -4.60 11.66 17.53
N ALA A 107 -5.07 10.78 16.64
CA ALA A 107 -4.23 9.76 16.00
C ALA A 107 -3.13 10.40 15.13
N LEU A 108 -3.41 11.54 14.49
CA LEU A 108 -2.46 12.28 13.68
C LEU A 108 -1.32 12.83 14.55
N GLU A 109 -1.63 13.48 15.67
CA GLU A 109 -0.60 13.96 16.61
C GLU A 109 0.25 12.81 17.16
N ALA A 110 -0.39 11.70 17.53
CA ALA A 110 0.34 10.50 17.99
C ALA A 110 1.24 9.91 16.90
N ALA A 111 0.85 10.02 15.63
CA ALA A 111 1.64 9.56 14.49
C ALA A 111 2.84 10.49 14.22
N ILE A 112 2.66 11.81 14.37
CA ILE A 112 3.72 12.82 14.22
C ILE A 112 4.80 12.60 15.28
N CYS A 113 4.41 12.46 16.55
CA CYS A 113 5.33 12.14 17.64
C CYS A 113 6.14 10.85 17.41
N LYS A 114 5.61 9.91 16.60
CA LYS A 114 6.25 8.63 16.29
C LYS A 114 6.95 8.61 14.93
N GLY A 115 6.92 9.70 14.15
CA GLY A 115 7.49 9.76 12.81
C GLY A 115 6.83 8.79 11.81
N ARG A 116 5.54 8.47 11.97
CA ARG A 116 4.84 7.45 11.17
C ARG A 116 4.15 8.07 9.95
N LYS A 117 4.92 8.43 8.92
CA LYS A 117 4.41 9.15 7.73
C LYS A 117 3.23 8.48 7.03
N GLU A 118 3.21 7.16 6.92
CA GLU A 118 2.10 6.43 6.27
C GLU A 118 0.80 6.64 7.05
N ALA A 119 0.88 6.71 8.38
CA ALA A 119 -0.26 7.03 9.21
C ALA A 119 -0.69 8.50 9.06
N LEU A 120 0.26 9.45 8.96
CA LEU A 120 -0.07 10.87 8.73
C LEU A 120 -0.89 11.04 7.43
N VAL A 121 -0.38 10.48 6.33
CA VAL A 121 -1.04 10.55 5.02
C VAL A 121 -2.37 9.81 5.04
N GLY A 122 -2.39 8.57 5.56
CA GLY A 122 -3.60 7.74 5.60
C GLY A 122 -4.74 8.33 6.42
N LEU A 123 -4.44 8.97 7.56
CA LEU A 123 -5.45 9.63 8.41
C LEU A 123 -6.02 10.90 7.74
N SER A 124 -5.21 11.58 6.93
CA SER A 124 -5.53 12.91 6.41
C SER A 124 -6.10 12.91 5.00
N CYS A 125 -5.81 11.90 4.17
CA CYS A 125 -6.11 11.89 2.74
C CYS A 125 -7.60 12.11 2.38
N GLN A 126 -8.52 11.69 3.26
CA GLN A 126 -9.97 11.87 3.07
C GLN A 126 -10.58 12.91 4.02
N GLU A 127 -9.77 13.63 4.78
CA GLU A 127 -10.24 14.59 5.78
C GLU A 127 -9.53 15.93 5.58
N PRO A 128 -10.12 16.84 4.76
CA PRO A 128 -9.51 18.12 4.42
C PRO A 128 -9.13 18.98 5.61
N ARG A 129 -9.85 18.85 6.74
CA ARG A 129 -9.55 19.58 7.99
C ARG A 129 -8.19 19.21 8.58
N LEU A 130 -7.65 18.04 8.24
CA LEU A 130 -6.34 17.56 8.72
C LEU A 130 -5.18 17.87 7.77
N HIS A 131 -5.44 18.27 6.52
CA HIS A 131 -4.41 18.45 5.50
C HIS A 131 -3.29 19.41 5.94
N SER A 132 -3.63 20.59 6.49
CA SER A 132 -2.63 21.57 6.94
C SER A 132 -1.76 21.01 8.06
N ARG A 133 -2.37 20.42 9.09
CA ARG A 133 -1.63 19.81 10.20
C ARG A 133 -0.75 18.65 9.74
N CYS A 134 -1.24 17.82 8.81
CA CYS A 134 -0.48 16.73 8.20
C CYS A 134 0.79 17.22 7.49
N VAL A 135 0.68 18.27 6.67
CA VAL A 135 1.82 18.88 5.98
C VAL A 135 2.86 19.39 6.98
N HIS A 136 2.43 20.12 8.02
CA HIS A 136 3.33 20.58 9.07
C HIS A 136 3.97 19.42 9.85
N GLY A 137 3.19 18.38 10.15
CA GLY A 137 3.67 17.17 10.81
C GLY A 137 4.74 16.43 9.99
N LEU A 138 4.57 16.34 8.68
CA LEU A 138 5.58 15.74 7.80
C LEU A 138 6.88 16.54 7.80
N VAL A 139 6.80 17.87 7.82
CA VAL A 139 7.96 18.75 7.97
C VAL A 139 8.66 18.52 9.32
N GLU A 140 7.91 18.33 10.41
CA GLU A 140 8.45 17.99 11.74
C GLU A 140 9.12 16.61 11.75
N CYS A 141 8.57 15.65 11.02
CA CYS A 141 9.15 14.32 10.84
C CYS A 141 10.30 14.26 9.83
N ASN A 142 10.75 15.41 9.29
CA ASN A 142 11.79 15.51 8.26
C ASN A 142 11.45 14.81 6.93
N GLU A 143 10.17 14.67 6.62
CA GLU A 143 9.62 14.15 5.35
C GLU A 143 9.29 15.31 4.40
N VAL A 144 10.30 16.15 4.12
CA VAL A 144 10.11 17.46 3.47
C VAL A 144 9.59 17.34 2.04
N GLU A 145 10.14 16.41 1.24
CA GLU A 145 9.69 16.25 -0.15
C GLU A 145 8.22 15.80 -0.23
N LEU A 146 7.82 14.86 0.63
CA LEU A 146 6.44 14.40 0.73
C LEU A 146 5.51 15.51 1.24
N ALA A 147 5.97 16.32 2.20
CA ALA A 147 5.21 17.47 2.69
C ALA A 147 4.95 18.49 1.58
N VAL A 148 5.95 18.81 0.77
CA VAL A 148 5.82 19.74 -0.37
C VAL A 148 4.90 19.16 -1.44
N ASP A 149 5.05 17.88 -1.78
CA ASP A 149 4.19 17.19 -2.74
C ASP A 149 2.71 17.26 -2.33
N LEU A 150 2.42 16.98 -1.05
CA LEU A 150 1.07 17.03 -0.49
C LEU A 150 0.55 18.46 -0.27
N ALA A 151 1.41 19.41 0.09
CA ALA A 151 1.01 20.82 0.19
C ALA A 151 0.56 21.35 -1.17
N MET A 152 1.30 21.02 -2.24
CA MET A 152 0.85 21.31 -3.60
C MET A 152 -0.45 20.57 -3.93
N ALA A 153 -0.63 19.34 -3.45
CA ALA A 153 -1.84 18.53 -3.69
C ALA A 153 -3.10 19.12 -3.09
N TRP A 154 -2.97 19.60 -1.86
CA TRP A 154 -4.08 20.08 -1.08
C TRP A 154 -4.19 21.61 -1.11
N ASN A 155 -3.44 22.27 -2.00
CA ASN A 155 -3.40 23.72 -2.17
C ASN A 155 -3.10 24.46 -0.84
N ILE A 156 -2.12 23.96 -0.10
CA ILE A 156 -1.62 24.53 1.16
C ILE A 156 -0.42 25.42 0.86
N ALA A 157 -0.41 26.62 1.43
CA ALA A 157 0.70 27.55 1.31
C ALA A 157 1.97 26.98 1.95
N ILE A 158 3.08 27.06 1.21
CA ILE A 158 4.40 26.61 1.64
C ILE A 158 5.23 27.85 2.01
N SER A 159 5.90 27.83 3.17
CA SER A 159 6.79 28.93 3.59
C SER A 159 8.09 28.94 2.77
N MET A 160 8.72 30.11 2.62
CA MET A 160 10.00 30.23 1.89
C MET A 160 11.14 29.40 2.51
N ASP A 161 11.13 29.24 3.83
CA ASP A 161 12.11 28.45 4.60
C ASP A 161 12.16 26.97 4.17
N LEU A 162 11.07 26.43 3.62
CA LEU A 162 11.03 25.05 3.13
C LEU A 162 11.81 24.84 1.84
N THR A 163 12.15 25.90 1.10
CA THR A 163 12.86 25.78 -0.19
C THR A 163 14.25 25.19 -0.01
N GLN A 164 15.03 25.68 0.96
CA GLN A 164 16.37 25.14 1.23
C GLN A 164 16.30 23.71 1.75
N ARG A 165 15.39 23.46 2.70
CA ARG A 165 15.17 22.12 3.26
C ARG A 165 14.74 21.11 2.19
N LEU A 166 14.00 21.54 1.19
CA LEU A 166 13.61 20.71 0.05
C LEU A 166 14.84 20.35 -0.81
N GLN A 167 15.70 21.32 -1.11
CA GLN A 167 16.94 21.07 -1.87
C GLN A 167 17.85 20.07 -1.13
N ASP A 168 18.02 20.26 0.18
CA ASP A 168 18.83 19.36 1.01
C ASP A 168 18.23 17.95 1.06
N ALA A 169 16.89 17.83 1.14
CA ALA A 169 16.19 16.55 1.12
C ALA A 169 16.36 15.83 -0.23
N ILE A 170 16.22 16.53 -1.36
CA ILE A 170 16.44 15.99 -2.70
C ILE A 170 17.88 15.48 -2.84
N ALA A 171 18.87 16.30 -2.46
CA ALA A 171 20.27 15.92 -2.56
C ALA A 171 20.60 14.70 -1.69
N LYS A 172 20.01 14.63 -0.48
CA LYS A 172 20.12 13.48 0.41
C LYS A 172 19.51 12.22 -0.22
N ARG A 173 18.30 12.31 -0.78
CA ARG A 173 17.65 11.19 -1.48
C ARG A 173 18.51 10.68 -2.63
N GLU A 174 19.02 11.57 -3.48
CA GLU A 174 19.88 11.19 -4.61
C GLU A 174 21.20 10.54 -4.16
N ALA A 175 21.74 10.96 -3.01
CA ALA A 175 22.92 10.35 -2.41
C ALA A 175 22.64 8.97 -1.81
N GLU A 176 21.53 8.79 -1.10
CA GLU A 176 21.26 7.59 -0.30
C GLU A 176 20.39 6.53 -1.02
N SER A 177 19.57 6.95 -1.97
CA SER A 177 18.61 6.09 -2.67
C SER A 177 18.96 5.91 -4.14
N LEU A 178 18.44 4.84 -4.71
CA LEU A 178 18.56 4.53 -6.13
C LEU A 178 17.81 5.59 -6.94
N CYS A 179 18.46 6.07 -7.99
CA CYS A 179 17.87 6.97 -8.97
C CYS A 179 17.88 6.30 -10.34
N LEU A 180 16.83 6.53 -11.13
CA LEU A 180 16.81 6.13 -12.53
C LEU A 180 18.02 6.76 -13.26
N PRO A 181 18.76 5.96 -14.05
CA PRO A 181 19.80 6.51 -14.92
C PRO A 181 19.21 7.51 -15.92
N ALA A 182 19.94 8.58 -16.25
CA ALA A 182 19.52 9.58 -17.24
C ALA A 182 19.29 8.99 -18.65
N THR A 183 19.78 7.78 -18.91
CA THR A 183 19.55 7.04 -20.16
C THR A 183 18.21 6.34 -20.23
N VAL A 184 17.45 6.28 -19.12
CA VAL A 184 16.10 5.67 -19.09
C VAL A 184 15.07 6.74 -19.39
N SER A 185 14.28 6.53 -20.45
CA SER A 185 13.19 7.43 -20.82
C SER A 185 11.94 7.13 -20.01
N VAL A 186 11.41 8.12 -19.28
CA VAL A 186 10.12 8.00 -18.60
C VAL A 186 9.05 8.70 -19.42
N ILE A 187 8.04 7.94 -19.87
CA ILE A 187 7.01 8.38 -20.80
C ILE A 187 5.66 8.36 -20.08
N PHE A 188 5.06 9.53 -19.88
CA PHE A 188 3.70 9.63 -19.39
C PHE A 188 2.73 9.39 -20.56
N LEU A 189 1.81 8.43 -20.40
CA LEU A 189 0.83 8.04 -21.42
C LEU A 189 -0.57 8.38 -20.90
N ASP A 190 -1.08 9.54 -21.33
CA ASP A 190 -2.36 10.13 -20.93
C ASP A 190 -3.27 10.48 -22.13
N GLN A 191 -2.83 10.17 -23.36
CA GLN A 191 -3.58 10.43 -24.58
C GLN A 191 -3.57 9.23 -25.52
N GLU A 192 -4.67 9.04 -26.26
CA GLU A 192 -4.82 7.94 -27.22
C GLU A 192 -3.71 7.89 -28.28
N ALA A 193 -3.27 9.05 -28.77
CA ALA A 193 -2.20 9.15 -29.77
C ALA A 193 -0.85 8.60 -29.28
N GLN A 194 -0.66 8.44 -27.97
CA GLN A 194 0.56 7.88 -27.40
C GLN A 194 0.51 6.36 -27.25
N VAL A 195 -0.67 5.74 -27.39
CA VAL A 195 -0.88 4.29 -27.16
C VAL A 195 -0.02 3.44 -28.09
N GLU A 196 0.14 3.84 -29.35
CA GLU A 196 0.98 3.13 -30.32
C GLU A 196 2.44 2.99 -29.86
N ARG A 197 2.91 3.88 -29.00
CA ARG A 197 4.29 3.85 -28.49
C ARG A 197 4.57 2.61 -27.65
N LEU A 198 3.55 1.97 -27.06
CA LEU A 198 3.72 0.74 -26.29
C LEU A 198 4.29 -0.42 -27.13
N SER A 199 4.16 -0.37 -28.46
CA SER A 199 4.70 -1.41 -29.35
C SER A 199 6.23 -1.46 -29.32
N SER A 200 6.92 -0.40 -28.88
CA SER A 200 8.38 -0.42 -28.71
C SER A 200 8.84 -1.49 -27.72
N LEU A 201 8.00 -1.81 -26.73
CA LEU A 201 8.25 -2.85 -25.72
C LEU A 201 8.31 -4.25 -26.33
N LEU A 202 7.72 -4.48 -27.50
CA LEU A 202 7.73 -5.79 -28.16
C LEU A 202 9.13 -6.25 -28.56
N SER A 203 10.07 -5.30 -28.66
CA SER A 203 11.49 -5.58 -28.94
C SER A 203 12.35 -5.80 -27.69
N ALA A 204 11.78 -5.65 -26.49
CA ALA A 204 12.54 -5.77 -25.25
C ALA A 204 12.81 -7.23 -24.87
N ASP A 205 13.97 -7.49 -24.26
CA ASP A 205 14.31 -8.81 -23.73
C ASP A 205 13.39 -9.23 -22.58
N ALA A 206 12.95 -8.27 -21.78
CA ALA A 206 11.99 -8.40 -20.70
C ALA A 206 11.36 -7.04 -20.40
N ILE A 207 10.15 -7.07 -19.85
CA ILE A 207 9.48 -5.88 -19.33
C ILE A 207 9.15 -6.05 -17.86
N GLY A 208 9.21 -4.94 -17.14
CA GLY A 208 8.81 -4.85 -15.75
C GLY A 208 7.51 -4.10 -15.66
N PHE A 209 6.78 -4.35 -14.60
CA PHE A 209 5.52 -3.69 -14.37
C PHE A 209 5.24 -3.54 -12.88
N ASP A 210 4.43 -2.55 -12.56
CA ASP A 210 3.88 -2.32 -11.23
C ASP A 210 2.52 -1.62 -11.35
N LEU A 211 1.82 -1.38 -10.24
CA LEU A 211 0.52 -0.71 -10.24
C LEU A 211 0.30 0.17 -9.02
N GLU A 212 -0.08 1.43 -9.27
CA GLU A 212 -0.54 2.33 -8.21
C GLU A 212 -2.05 2.43 -8.17
N CYS A 213 -2.59 2.36 -6.96
CA CYS A 213 -4.02 2.36 -6.69
C CYS A 213 -4.44 3.55 -5.83
N ASN A 214 -5.70 3.94 -5.97
CA ASN A 214 -6.31 4.88 -5.04
C ASN A 214 -6.38 4.25 -3.64
N MET A 215 -5.80 4.91 -2.63
CA MET A 215 -5.73 4.39 -1.26
C MET A 215 -7.10 4.06 -0.65
N SER A 216 -8.15 4.77 -1.06
CA SER A 216 -9.49 4.70 -0.48
C SER A 216 -10.35 3.60 -1.09
N THR A 217 -10.25 3.45 -2.41
CA THR A 217 -11.12 2.56 -3.21
C THR A 217 -10.40 1.33 -3.73
N SER A 218 -9.07 1.27 -3.58
CA SER A 218 -8.18 0.28 -4.19
C SER A 218 -8.31 0.17 -5.72
N LYS A 219 -8.96 1.15 -6.36
CA LYS A 219 -9.09 1.19 -7.82
C LYS A 219 -7.73 1.50 -8.46
N PRO A 220 -7.34 0.78 -9.53
CA PRO A 220 -6.16 1.11 -10.34
C PRO A 220 -6.18 2.57 -10.83
N THR A 221 -5.05 3.28 -10.72
CA THR A 221 -4.93 4.70 -11.14
C THR A 221 -3.77 4.97 -12.09
N LEU A 222 -2.66 4.23 -11.95
CA LEU A 222 -1.49 4.37 -12.80
C LEU A 222 -0.88 2.98 -12.99
N PHE A 223 -0.68 2.57 -14.23
CA PHE A 223 -0.01 1.32 -14.56
C PHE A 223 1.37 1.61 -15.12
N GLN A 224 2.40 1.06 -14.48
CA GLN A 224 3.77 1.21 -14.95
C GLN A 224 4.16 -0.04 -15.72
N LEU A 225 4.72 0.15 -16.91
CA LEU A 225 5.32 -0.94 -17.67
C LEU A 225 6.49 -0.46 -18.51
N GLY A 226 7.55 -1.25 -18.61
CA GLY A 226 8.63 -0.90 -19.51
C GLY A 226 9.85 -1.79 -19.44
N SER A 227 10.85 -1.43 -20.24
CA SER A 227 12.13 -2.13 -20.34
C SER A 227 13.21 -1.44 -19.49
N VAL A 228 14.46 -1.87 -19.63
CA VAL A 228 15.59 -1.17 -19.00
C VAL A 228 15.92 0.18 -19.62
N HIS A 229 15.34 0.52 -20.78
CA HIS A 229 15.61 1.75 -21.52
C HIS A 229 14.45 2.75 -21.50
N GLU A 230 13.23 2.28 -21.35
CA GLU A 230 12.04 3.13 -21.34
C GLU A 230 10.97 2.57 -20.41
N ILE A 231 10.31 3.46 -19.67
CA ILE A 231 9.20 3.14 -18.76
C ILE A 231 8.00 3.99 -19.14
N PHE A 232 6.87 3.34 -19.39
CA PHE A 232 5.57 3.96 -19.59
C PHE A 232 4.84 4.06 -18.26
N LEU A 233 4.37 5.27 -17.95
CA LEU A 233 3.45 5.56 -16.86
C LEU A 233 2.07 5.79 -17.47
N VAL A 234 1.26 4.73 -17.53
CA VAL A 234 -0.05 4.73 -18.18
C VAL A 234 -1.10 5.26 -17.22
N ASP A 235 -1.64 6.42 -17.55
CA ASP A 235 -2.71 7.06 -16.78
C ASP A 235 -4.05 6.34 -17.00
N LEU A 236 -4.35 5.39 -16.13
CA LEU A 236 -5.59 4.60 -16.23
C LEU A 236 -6.86 5.44 -16.06
N LEU A 237 -6.77 6.63 -15.46
CA LEU A 237 -7.92 7.53 -15.32
C LEU A 237 -8.21 8.27 -16.63
N ALA A 238 -7.19 8.55 -17.44
CA ALA A 238 -7.32 9.25 -18.72
C ALA A 238 -7.58 8.28 -19.88
N VAL A 239 -6.85 7.17 -19.93
CA VAL A 239 -6.83 6.27 -21.11
C VAL A 239 -7.31 4.85 -20.81
N GLY A 240 -7.67 4.53 -19.56
CA GLY A 240 -7.97 3.16 -19.14
C GLY A 240 -9.16 2.50 -19.85
N GLU A 241 -10.10 3.29 -20.36
CA GLU A 241 -11.28 2.81 -21.08
C GLU A 241 -11.08 2.74 -22.61
N LEU A 242 -9.91 3.15 -23.12
CA LEU A 242 -9.66 3.18 -24.56
C LEU A 242 -9.47 1.76 -25.12
N PRO A 243 -10.24 1.37 -26.15
CA PRO A 243 -10.04 0.08 -26.82
C PRO A 243 -8.63 -0.09 -27.41
N ALA A 244 -8.04 1.01 -27.90
CA ALA A 244 -6.68 1.02 -28.41
C ALA A 244 -5.67 0.61 -27.32
N LEU A 245 -5.82 1.11 -26.09
CA LEU A 245 -4.96 0.74 -24.97
C LEU A 245 -5.13 -0.73 -24.62
N ALA A 246 -6.38 -1.21 -24.54
CA ALA A 246 -6.65 -2.62 -24.26
C ALA A 246 -6.01 -3.56 -25.32
N ALA A 247 -6.07 -3.18 -26.59
CA ALA A 247 -5.43 -3.92 -27.68
C ALA A 247 -3.90 -3.92 -27.58
N ALA A 248 -3.28 -2.75 -27.34
CA ALA A 248 -1.83 -2.61 -27.21
C ALA A 248 -1.29 -3.37 -25.99
N LEU A 249 -1.94 -3.24 -24.83
CA LEU A 249 -1.58 -3.99 -23.63
C LEU A 249 -1.73 -5.49 -23.84
N GLN A 250 -2.79 -5.94 -24.51
CA GLN A 250 -2.99 -7.34 -24.85
C GLN A 250 -1.84 -7.89 -25.72
N GLU A 251 -1.40 -7.14 -26.73
CA GLU A 251 -0.28 -7.52 -27.60
C GLU A 251 1.03 -7.65 -26.81
N VAL A 252 1.37 -6.63 -26.03
CA VAL A 252 2.55 -6.63 -25.15
C VAL A 252 2.48 -7.79 -24.15
N TRP A 253 1.33 -8.02 -23.52
CA TRP A 253 1.17 -9.05 -22.50
C TRP A 253 1.31 -10.48 -23.03
N ARG A 254 0.78 -10.74 -24.24
CA ARG A 254 0.83 -12.06 -24.90
C ARG A 254 2.16 -12.38 -25.56
N SER A 255 3.04 -11.41 -25.70
CA SER A 255 4.39 -11.64 -26.18
C SER A 255 5.14 -12.67 -25.32
N LYS A 256 6.17 -13.30 -25.88
CA LYS A 256 6.94 -14.33 -25.18
C LYS A 256 7.91 -13.77 -24.15
N MET A 257 8.21 -12.48 -24.19
CA MET A 257 9.15 -11.85 -23.26
C MET A 257 8.68 -12.03 -21.81
N PRO A 258 9.61 -12.18 -20.85
CA PRO A 258 9.27 -12.17 -19.43
C PRO A 258 8.58 -10.86 -19.02
N LYS A 259 7.50 -10.98 -18.24
CA LYS A 259 6.85 -9.87 -17.54
C LYS A 259 7.24 -9.99 -16.07
N VAL A 260 8.03 -9.07 -15.54
CA VAL A 260 8.63 -9.17 -14.21
C VAL A 260 7.96 -8.16 -13.27
N GLY A 261 7.28 -8.65 -12.23
CA GLY A 261 6.69 -7.80 -11.19
C GLY A 261 7.22 -8.17 -9.81
N PHE A 262 6.86 -7.38 -8.79
CA PHE A 262 7.15 -7.69 -7.38
C PHE A 262 5.85 -7.88 -6.61
N GLY A 263 5.36 -9.12 -6.46
CA GLY A 263 3.98 -9.35 -6.01
C GLY A 263 2.94 -9.12 -7.12
N GLY A 264 3.37 -9.05 -8.38
CA GLY A 264 2.56 -8.55 -9.50
C GLY A 264 1.32 -9.37 -9.85
N ALA A 265 1.16 -10.59 -9.32
CA ALA A 265 -0.08 -11.36 -9.51
C ALA A 265 -1.31 -10.63 -8.94
N GLU A 266 -1.15 -9.91 -7.83
CA GLU A 266 -2.24 -9.12 -7.25
C GLU A 266 -2.63 -7.94 -8.17
N ASP A 267 -1.63 -7.25 -8.71
CA ASP A 267 -1.83 -6.09 -9.58
C ASP A 267 -2.52 -6.46 -10.88
N ILE A 268 -2.11 -7.59 -11.48
CA ILE A 268 -2.77 -8.14 -12.65
C ILE A 268 -4.20 -8.59 -12.35
N GLY A 269 -4.44 -9.13 -11.15
CA GLY A 269 -5.79 -9.41 -10.67
C GLY A 269 -6.68 -8.15 -10.64
N LYS A 270 -6.15 -7.03 -10.15
CA LYS A 270 -6.86 -5.73 -10.14
C LYS A 270 -7.12 -5.20 -11.54
N LEU A 271 -6.16 -5.34 -12.46
CA LEU A 271 -6.27 -4.88 -13.84
C LEU A 271 -7.19 -5.75 -14.70
N ALA A 272 -7.36 -7.03 -14.39
CA ALA A 272 -8.14 -7.98 -15.18
C ALA A 272 -9.62 -7.59 -15.34
N GLY A 273 -10.17 -6.79 -14.42
CA GLY A 273 -11.53 -6.25 -14.55
C GLY A 273 -11.69 -5.27 -15.72
N THR A 274 -10.67 -4.43 -15.96
CA THR A 274 -10.66 -3.44 -17.06
C THR A 274 -10.02 -4.01 -18.32
N PHE A 275 -8.98 -4.84 -18.16
CA PHE A 275 -8.24 -5.45 -19.25
C PHE A 275 -8.25 -6.99 -19.10
N PRO A 276 -9.34 -7.68 -19.51
CA PRO A 276 -9.47 -9.12 -19.34
C PRO A 276 -8.30 -9.93 -19.90
N ALA A 277 -7.68 -9.43 -20.98
CA ALA A 277 -6.54 -10.07 -21.62
C ALA A 277 -5.32 -10.25 -20.68
N LEU A 278 -5.15 -9.38 -19.68
CA LEU A 278 -4.06 -9.47 -18.71
C LEU A 278 -4.31 -10.61 -17.70
N GLY A 279 -5.58 -10.83 -17.35
CA GLY A 279 -6.02 -11.87 -16.40
C GLY A 279 -6.06 -13.29 -16.99
N LEU A 280 -6.03 -13.44 -18.31
CA LEU A 280 -5.97 -14.75 -18.98
C LEU A 280 -4.60 -15.45 -18.82
N GLY A 281 -3.69 -14.82 -18.07
CA GLY A 281 -2.36 -15.33 -17.78
C GLY A 281 -1.37 -14.98 -18.89
N SER A 282 -0.17 -14.60 -18.48
CA SER A 282 1.00 -14.59 -19.35
C SER A 282 1.74 -15.90 -19.14
N HIS A 283 2.17 -16.55 -20.23
CA HIS A 283 3.03 -17.73 -20.16
C HIS A 283 4.42 -17.44 -19.55
N SER A 284 4.79 -16.17 -19.40
CA SER A 284 6.12 -15.69 -19.01
C SER A 284 6.06 -14.72 -17.82
N LEU A 285 5.07 -14.84 -16.93
CA LEU A 285 4.99 -14.00 -15.73
C LEU A 285 6.04 -14.45 -14.71
N VAL A 286 6.88 -13.52 -14.26
CA VAL A 286 7.94 -13.73 -13.27
C VAL A 286 7.66 -12.85 -12.06
N ASP A 287 7.54 -13.48 -10.90
CA ASP A 287 7.47 -12.75 -9.63
C ASP A 287 8.87 -12.71 -8.99
N LEU A 288 9.43 -11.51 -8.92
CA LEU A 288 10.78 -11.28 -8.42
C LEU A 288 10.91 -11.58 -6.92
N LYS A 289 9.84 -11.40 -6.13
CA LYS A 289 9.83 -11.71 -4.70
C LYS A 289 9.94 -13.21 -4.49
N ASP A 290 9.20 -13.99 -5.27
CA ASP A 290 9.26 -15.45 -5.23
C ASP A 290 10.60 -15.98 -5.72
N LEU A 291 11.17 -15.36 -6.76
CA LEU A 291 12.49 -15.70 -7.27
C LEU A 291 13.56 -15.48 -6.20
N GLU A 292 13.63 -14.30 -5.60
CA GLU A 292 14.58 -14.01 -4.52
C GLU A 292 14.36 -14.92 -3.31
N ALA A 293 13.12 -15.23 -2.94
CA ALA A 293 12.83 -16.18 -1.86
C ALA A 293 13.36 -17.58 -2.16
N THR A 294 13.27 -18.03 -3.42
CA THR A 294 13.77 -19.33 -3.86
C THR A 294 15.29 -19.38 -3.83
N LEU A 295 15.96 -18.33 -4.31
CA LEU A 295 17.41 -18.19 -4.25
C LEU A 295 17.92 -18.19 -2.81
N ARG A 296 17.31 -17.38 -1.94
CA ARG A 296 17.67 -17.28 -0.54
C ARG A 296 17.42 -18.58 0.22
N ALA A 297 16.32 -19.28 -0.07
CA ALA A 297 16.03 -20.60 0.50
C ALA A 297 17.14 -21.60 0.17
N HIS A 298 17.59 -21.63 -1.09
CA HIS A 298 18.68 -22.49 -1.54
C HIS A 298 20.03 -22.09 -0.91
N GLN A 299 20.40 -20.81 -0.97
CA GLN A 299 21.69 -20.31 -0.47
C GLN A 299 21.86 -20.50 1.04
N LEU A 300 20.79 -20.32 1.82
CA LEU A 300 20.82 -20.43 3.28
C LEU A 300 20.36 -21.81 3.79
N ASN A 301 19.95 -22.71 2.89
CA ASN A 301 19.34 -24.00 3.22
C ASN A 301 18.19 -23.86 4.25
N ILE A 302 17.26 -22.94 4.00
CA ILE A 302 16.09 -22.67 4.84
C ILE A 302 14.79 -22.86 4.05
N GLY A 303 13.68 -23.12 4.75
CA GLY A 303 12.36 -23.19 4.10
C GLY A 303 11.93 -21.86 3.46
N LYS A 304 11.21 -21.93 2.33
CA LYS A 304 10.73 -20.76 1.56
C LYS A 304 9.95 -19.75 2.42
N LYS A 305 9.16 -20.22 3.38
CA LYS A 305 8.42 -19.36 4.34
C LYS A 305 9.33 -18.47 5.20
N LYS A 306 10.53 -18.95 5.56
CA LYS A 306 11.52 -18.16 6.28
C LYS A 306 12.32 -17.28 5.31
N ALA A 307 12.61 -17.79 4.11
CA ALA A 307 13.34 -17.06 3.09
C ALA A 307 12.59 -15.81 2.58
N VAL A 308 11.26 -15.85 2.50
CA VAL A 308 10.46 -14.70 2.03
C VAL A 308 10.42 -13.53 3.03
N GLN A 309 10.70 -13.78 4.31
CA GLN A 309 10.61 -12.75 5.36
C GLN A 309 11.66 -11.66 5.14
N GLY A 310 11.22 -10.40 5.11
CA GLY A 310 12.09 -9.24 4.92
C GLY A 310 12.49 -8.95 3.47
N ILE A 311 12.03 -9.74 2.49
CA ILE A 311 12.21 -9.40 1.07
C ILE A 311 11.26 -8.26 0.72
N SER A 312 11.85 -7.16 0.26
CA SER A 312 11.17 -6.00 -0.33
C SER A 312 11.85 -5.60 -1.64
N LEU A 313 11.15 -4.90 -2.53
CA LEU A 313 11.75 -4.39 -3.76
C LEU A 313 12.96 -3.49 -3.46
N SER A 314 12.86 -2.65 -2.44
CA SER A 314 13.97 -1.83 -1.94
C SER A 314 15.20 -2.65 -1.51
N SER A 315 15.01 -3.76 -0.79
CA SER A 315 16.14 -4.61 -0.38
C SER A 315 16.78 -5.36 -1.57
N ILE A 316 15.98 -5.65 -2.60
CA ILE A 316 16.49 -6.25 -3.84
C ILE A 316 17.28 -5.20 -4.63
N ALA A 317 16.76 -3.97 -4.75
CA ALA A 317 17.48 -2.85 -5.35
C ALA A 317 18.83 -2.62 -4.65
N GLU A 318 18.85 -2.61 -3.32
CA GLU A 318 20.10 -2.46 -2.55
C GLU A 318 21.08 -3.61 -2.84
N LYS A 319 20.61 -4.86 -2.79
CA LYS A 319 21.43 -6.05 -3.01
C LYS A 319 22.05 -6.10 -4.41
N TYR A 320 21.29 -5.76 -5.44
CA TYR A 320 21.69 -5.99 -6.84
C TYR A 320 22.12 -4.73 -7.59
N LEU A 321 21.64 -3.56 -7.17
CA LEU A 321 21.85 -2.27 -7.82
C LEU A 321 22.62 -1.29 -6.92
N GLY A 322 22.96 -1.69 -5.70
CA GLY A 322 23.88 -0.99 -4.79
C GLY A 322 23.24 0.11 -3.93
N LYS A 323 21.96 0.44 -4.13
CA LYS A 323 21.22 1.41 -3.30
C LYS A 323 19.77 0.99 -3.10
N PRO A 324 19.17 1.28 -1.94
CA PRO A 324 17.75 1.02 -1.67
C PRO A 324 16.82 1.96 -2.47
N LEU A 325 15.53 1.63 -2.50
CA LEU A 325 14.50 2.54 -3.01
C LEU A 325 14.02 3.48 -1.91
N ASP A 326 13.74 4.74 -2.27
CA ASP A 326 13.03 5.67 -1.39
C ASP A 326 11.55 5.29 -1.33
N LYS A 327 11.06 4.96 -0.14
CA LYS A 327 9.66 4.54 0.09
C LYS A 327 8.72 5.69 0.42
N SER A 328 9.22 6.93 0.44
CA SER A 328 8.46 8.09 0.89
C SER A 328 7.21 8.36 0.08
N PHE A 329 7.20 7.97 -1.20
CA PHE A 329 6.10 8.25 -2.12
C PHE A 329 5.15 7.07 -2.34
N GLN A 330 5.35 5.93 -1.64
CA GLN A 330 4.45 4.79 -1.66
C GLN A 330 3.03 5.16 -1.19
N VAL A 331 2.91 6.17 -0.33
CA VAL A 331 1.64 6.67 0.19
C VAL A 331 1.26 8.01 -0.44
N GLY A 332 -0.04 8.20 -0.69
CA GLY A 332 -0.60 9.46 -1.17
C GLY A 332 -1.73 9.28 -2.17
N ASP A 333 -2.13 10.38 -2.78
CA ASP A 333 -3.19 10.39 -3.79
C ASP A 333 -2.63 10.18 -5.19
N TRP A 334 -2.59 8.92 -5.63
CA TRP A 334 -2.21 8.52 -6.99
C TRP A 334 -3.27 8.86 -8.05
N SER A 335 -4.45 9.34 -7.67
CA SER A 335 -5.47 9.82 -8.61
C SER A 335 -5.28 11.29 -9.01
N ARG A 336 -4.47 12.04 -8.27
CA ARG A 336 -4.18 13.44 -8.57
C ARG A 336 -3.50 13.61 -9.92
N ARG A 337 -3.90 14.65 -10.67
CA ARG A 337 -3.23 15.11 -11.90
C ARG A 337 -2.90 16.60 -11.84
N PRO A 338 -1.78 17.05 -12.46
CA PRO A 338 -0.70 16.21 -13.00
C PRO A 338 0.04 15.47 -11.88
N ILE A 339 0.58 14.29 -12.17
CA ILE A 339 1.46 13.58 -11.23
C ILE A 339 2.75 14.38 -11.09
N SER A 340 3.23 14.53 -9.85
CA SER A 340 4.48 15.24 -9.59
C SER A 340 5.69 14.48 -10.14
N LYS A 341 6.77 15.20 -10.48
CA LYS A 341 8.00 14.60 -11.02
C LYS A 341 8.58 13.52 -10.10
N VAL A 342 8.51 13.76 -8.78
CA VAL A 342 9.04 12.81 -7.79
C VAL A 342 8.20 11.53 -7.72
N ARG A 343 6.87 11.63 -7.79
CA ARG A 343 5.98 10.46 -7.89
C ARG A 343 6.16 9.70 -9.20
N ALA A 344 6.31 10.42 -10.31
CA ALA A 344 6.59 9.79 -11.61
C ALA A 344 7.92 9.03 -11.60
N HIS A 345 8.96 9.58 -10.98
CA HIS A 345 10.25 8.93 -10.81
C HIS A 345 10.18 7.69 -9.91
N TYR A 346 9.50 7.80 -8.76
CA TYR A 346 9.20 6.67 -7.88
C TYR A 346 8.48 5.54 -8.63
N ALA A 347 7.35 5.86 -9.29
CA ALA A 347 6.56 4.89 -10.04
C ALA A 347 7.39 4.22 -11.15
N ALA A 348 8.23 4.99 -11.85
CA ALA A 348 9.08 4.44 -12.88
C ALA A 348 10.17 3.49 -12.33
N LEU A 349 10.69 3.73 -11.13
CA LEU A 349 11.61 2.80 -10.45
C LEU A 349 10.94 1.47 -10.11
N ASP A 350 9.68 1.49 -9.70
CA ASP A 350 8.95 0.27 -9.28
C ASP A 350 8.71 -0.70 -10.45
N ALA A 351 8.63 -0.22 -11.70
CA ALA A 351 8.68 -1.07 -12.90
C ALA A 351 10.10 -1.36 -13.41
N TRP A 352 11.05 -0.45 -13.25
CA TRP A 352 12.41 -0.61 -13.78
C TRP A 352 13.27 -1.58 -12.97
N VAL A 353 13.22 -1.50 -11.64
CA VAL A 353 14.01 -2.35 -10.74
C VAL A 353 13.75 -3.84 -10.97
N PRO A 354 12.49 -4.31 -11.13
CA PRO A 354 12.23 -5.71 -11.39
C PRO A 354 13.00 -6.27 -12.60
N VAL A 355 13.01 -5.57 -13.72
CA VAL A 355 13.79 -5.99 -14.90
C VAL A 355 15.27 -5.89 -14.62
N LYS A 356 15.73 -4.74 -14.12
CA LYS A 356 17.16 -4.49 -13.96
C LYS A 356 17.81 -5.48 -12.99
N ALA A 357 17.12 -5.86 -11.92
CA ALA A 357 17.59 -6.82 -10.94
C ALA A 357 17.62 -8.27 -11.44
N THR A 358 16.86 -8.60 -12.49
CA THR A 358 16.89 -9.95 -13.09
C THR A 358 18.00 -10.13 -14.13
N LEU A 359 18.52 -9.04 -14.72
CA LEU A 359 19.66 -9.09 -15.66
C LEU A 359 20.98 -9.63 -15.07
N PRO A 360 21.42 -9.25 -13.85
CA PRO A 360 22.66 -9.75 -13.26
C PRO A 360 22.54 -11.19 -12.71
N CYS A 361 21.64 -12.03 -13.25
CA CYS A 361 21.54 -13.44 -12.84
C CYS A 361 22.95 -14.07 -12.79
N PRO A 362 23.37 -14.61 -11.63
CA PRO A 362 24.72 -15.12 -11.43
C PRO A 362 25.12 -16.12 -12.50
N LYS A 363 26.42 -16.17 -12.84
CA LYS A 363 27.03 -17.21 -13.69
C LYS A 363 26.97 -18.62 -13.07
N ASP A 364 26.33 -18.79 -11.91
CA ASP A 364 26.13 -20.09 -11.28
C ASP A 364 25.08 -20.90 -12.06
N PRO A 365 25.45 -22.03 -12.68
CA PRO A 365 24.54 -22.84 -13.50
C PRO A 365 23.29 -23.34 -12.77
N LYS A 366 23.35 -23.50 -11.44
CA LYS A 366 22.21 -23.95 -10.61
C LYS A 366 21.24 -22.81 -10.29
N VAL A 367 21.74 -21.58 -10.25
CA VAL A 367 20.92 -20.37 -10.14
C VAL A 367 20.35 -20.02 -11.51
N GLN A 368 21.15 -20.14 -12.57
CA GLN A 368 20.67 -20.01 -13.93
C GLN A 368 19.50 -20.95 -14.19
N SER A 369 19.55 -22.24 -13.83
CA SER A 369 18.40 -23.14 -14.05
C SER A 369 17.10 -22.71 -13.33
N LEU A 370 17.19 -21.90 -12.26
CA LEU A 370 16.03 -21.30 -11.58
C LEU A 370 15.52 -20.02 -12.29
N PHE A 371 16.39 -19.27 -12.98
CA PHE A 371 16.05 -18.11 -13.83
C PHE A 371 15.73 -18.48 -15.30
N CYS A 372 16.22 -19.63 -15.79
CA CYS A 372 16.39 -19.98 -17.20
C CYS A 372 15.23 -20.72 -17.89
N PRO A 373 14.06 -21.02 -17.30
CA PRO A 373 12.96 -21.45 -18.17
C PRO A 373 12.53 -20.35 -19.16
N PHE A 374 12.86 -19.06 -18.90
CA PHE A 374 12.31 -17.93 -19.65
C PHE A 374 13.29 -16.91 -20.24
N ILE A 375 14.51 -16.74 -19.70
CA ILE A 375 15.34 -15.56 -20.05
C ILE A 375 16.39 -15.83 -21.15
N PHE A 376 16.85 -17.06 -21.38
CA PHE A 376 17.99 -17.32 -22.29
C PHE A 376 17.79 -18.52 -23.23
N SER A 377 16.75 -18.53 -24.06
CA SER A 377 16.64 -19.53 -25.16
C SER A 377 17.22 -19.06 -26.51
N SER A 378 17.81 -17.87 -26.61
CA SER A 378 18.20 -17.33 -27.93
C SER A 378 19.57 -16.67 -28.09
N VAL A 379 20.46 -16.71 -27.09
CA VAL A 379 21.84 -16.24 -27.29
C VAL A 379 22.81 -17.41 -27.25
N LYS A 380 23.12 -17.97 -28.44
CA LYS A 380 24.34 -18.77 -28.62
C LYS A 380 25.54 -17.82 -28.58
N ILE A 381 26.15 -17.65 -27.41
CA ILE A 381 27.49 -17.06 -27.33
C ILE A 381 28.47 -18.18 -27.68
N SER A 382 29.11 -18.07 -28.84
CA SER A 382 30.19 -18.97 -29.26
C SER A 382 31.41 -18.74 -28.37
N PRO A 383 31.96 -19.76 -27.69
CA PRO A 383 33.18 -19.61 -26.93
C PRO A 383 34.36 -19.77 -27.89
N THR A 384 34.87 -18.66 -28.42
CA THR A 384 36.21 -18.70 -29.02
C THR A 384 36.85 -17.32 -28.92
N VAL A 385 37.99 -17.31 -28.23
CA VAL A 385 39.17 -16.44 -28.35
C VAL A 385 39.66 -16.01 -26.96
N PHE A 386 40.97 -16.14 -26.77
CA PHE A 386 41.81 -15.90 -25.59
C PHE A 386 42.13 -17.10 -24.69
N LEU A 387 42.90 -18.02 -25.26
CA LEU A 387 44.11 -18.52 -24.60
C LEU A 387 45.23 -18.55 -25.65
N SER A 388 46.03 -17.48 -25.68
CA SER A 388 47.36 -17.50 -26.30
C SER A 388 48.38 -17.14 -25.22
N GLU A 389 49.18 -18.15 -24.88
CA GLU A 389 50.61 -18.06 -24.57
C GLU A 389 51.03 -17.32 -23.29
N ILE A 390 51.27 -18.12 -22.23
CA ILE A 390 52.32 -17.84 -21.25
C ILE A 390 53.46 -18.83 -21.56
N PRO A 391 54.65 -18.39 -21.98
CA PRO A 391 55.80 -19.27 -22.04
C PRO A 391 56.31 -19.54 -20.63
N SER A 392 56.43 -20.83 -20.33
CA SER A 392 57.29 -21.34 -19.27
C SER A 392 58.74 -20.97 -19.56
N ASP A 393 59.44 -20.34 -18.61
CA ASP A 393 60.88 -20.55 -18.50
C ASP A 393 61.31 -20.68 -17.03
N SER A 394 62.36 -21.48 -16.90
CA SER A 394 62.89 -22.18 -15.76
C SER A 394 64.30 -21.67 -15.44
N ARG A 395 64.70 -21.80 -14.17
CA ARG A 395 66.08 -21.58 -13.64
C ARG A 395 66.47 -20.08 -13.62
N ARG A 396 67.03 -19.51 -12.56
CA ARG A 396 67.94 -19.95 -11.50
C ARG A 396 67.62 -19.21 -10.21
#